data_AF-A0A966X5S5-F1
#
_entry.id   AF-A0A966X5S5-F1
#
_cell.length_a   1.000
_cell.length_b   1.000
_cell.length_c   1.000
_cell.angle_alpha   90.00
_cell.angle_beta   90.00
_cell.angle_gamma   90.00
#
_symmetry.space_group_name_H-M   'P 1'
#
loop_
_entity.id
_entity.type
_entity.pdbx_description
1 polymer ?
#
loop_
_entity_poly.entity_id
_entity_poly.type
_entity_poly.pdbx_seq_one_letter_code
_entity_poly.pdbx_strand_id
1 'polypeptide(L)'
;MAIAVQKGVRRIRKFRKARDDAYYFNWRLFVPPPLQRRFEPTHQSMAALDLTRDQSVSEMTFNLRRAFSGVVAGNIKEYGIAQIEASGPFQLRGDSAVLEQLDELLKSFIAHGRMRLPGRNYTPCYQVVSS
;
A
#
# COMPACT_ATOMS: atom_id res chain seq x y z
N MET A 1 2.23 21.44 13.70
CA MET A 1 1.47 21.09 12.47
C MET A 1 0.54 22.20 11.96
N ALA A 2 -0.20 22.92 12.81
CA ALA A 2 -1.21 23.91 12.35
C ALA A 2 -0.68 25.03 11.43
N ILE A 3 0.50 25.60 11.72
CA ILE A 3 1.11 26.66 10.89
C ILE A 3 1.46 26.16 9.47
N ALA A 4 1.96 24.93 9.36
CA ALA A 4 2.33 24.33 8.07
C ALA A 4 1.10 24.10 7.20
N VAL A 5 0.01 23.59 7.79
CA VAL A 5 -1.28 23.41 7.10
C VAL A 5 -1.83 24.76 6.64
N GLN A 6 -1.84 25.79 7.49
CA GLN A 6 -2.31 27.13 7.11
C GLN A 6 -1.51 27.73 5.94
N LYS A 7 -0.17 27.61 5.98
CA LYS A 7 0.69 28.03 4.87
C LYS A 7 0.38 27.23 3.59
N GLY A 8 0.17 25.92 3.72
CA GLY A 8 -0.23 25.03 2.63
C GLY A 8 -1.56 25.43 1.99
N VAL A 9 -2.59 25.70 2.79
CA VAL A 9 -3.91 26.16 2.31
C VAL A 9 -3.77 27.46 1.52
N ARG A 10 -3.01 28.44 2.02
CA ARG A 10 -2.76 29.70 1.29
C ARG A 10 -2.07 29.45 -0.06
N ARG A 11 -1.08 28.54 -0.09
CA ARG A 11 -0.37 28.17 -1.32
C ARG A 11 -1.29 27.47 -2.33
N ILE A 12 -2.08 26.50 -1.88
CA ILE A 12 -3.01 25.74 -2.74
C ILE A 12 -4.07 26.68 -3.32
N ARG A 13 -4.66 27.59 -2.52
CA ARG A 13 -5.64 28.57 -3.02
C ARG A 13 -5.07 29.43 -4.14
N LYS A 14 -3.83 29.92 -3.99
CA LYS A 14 -3.13 30.67 -5.05
C LYS A 14 -2.89 29.81 -6.30
N PHE A 15 -2.44 28.57 -6.13
CA PHE A 15 -2.19 27.64 -7.23
C PHE A 15 -3.45 27.32 -8.04
N ARG A 16 -4.59 27.07 -7.35
CA ARG A 16 -5.88 26.76 -7.98
C ARG A 16 -6.45 27.97 -8.73
N LYS A 17 -6.43 29.15 -8.10
CA LYS A 17 -6.86 30.41 -8.74
C LYS A 17 -6.05 30.70 -10.01
N ALA A 18 -4.74 30.49 -9.98
CA ALA A 18 -3.86 30.75 -11.14
C ALA A 18 -4.01 29.72 -12.28
N ARG A 19 -4.82 28.67 -12.11
CA ARG A 19 -4.97 27.56 -13.05
C ARG A 19 -6.43 27.26 -13.38
N ASP A 20 -7.34 28.16 -12.98
CA ASP A 20 -8.79 28.05 -13.12
C ASP A 20 -9.32 26.67 -12.67
N ASP A 21 -8.78 26.17 -11.56
CA ASP A 21 -9.18 24.88 -10.97
C ASP A 21 -10.04 25.09 -9.72
N ALA A 22 -10.97 24.17 -9.47
CA ALA A 22 -11.92 24.28 -8.38
C ALA A 22 -11.23 24.22 -7.01
N TYR A 23 -11.72 24.95 -6.01
CA TYR A 23 -11.17 24.84 -4.65
C TYR A 23 -11.58 23.54 -3.95
N TYR A 24 -12.75 23.00 -4.29
CA TYR A 24 -13.36 21.84 -3.63
C TYR A 24 -13.00 20.49 -4.27
N PHE A 25 -12.43 20.48 -5.48
CA PHE A 25 -12.01 19.25 -6.16
C PHE A 25 -10.75 19.50 -7.00
N ASN A 26 -9.84 18.53 -7.09
CA ASN A 26 -8.59 18.66 -7.85
C ASN A 26 -8.67 18.07 -9.24
N TRP A 27 -9.26 18.82 -10.18
CA TRP A 27 -9.40 18.36 -11.56
C TRP A 27 -8.06 18.23 -12.29
N ARG A 28 -7.05 19.00 -11.85
CA ARG A 28 -5.71 19.00 -12.47
C ARG A 28 -4.77 17.95 -11.90
N LEU A 29 -5.17 17.22 -10.86
CA LEU A 29 -4.38 16.11 -10.35
C LEU A 29 -4.46 14.95 -11.34
N PHE A 30 -3.35 14.68 -12.02
CA PHE A 30 -3.24 13.48 -12.82
C PHE A 30 -3.05 12.27 -11.90
N VAL A 31 -3.98 11.32 -11.99
CA VAL A 31 -3.86 10.02 -11.31
C VAL A 31 -3.62 8.95 -12.38
N PRO A 32 -2.43 8.33 -12.42
CA PRO A 32 -2.12 7.26 -13.37
C PRO A 32 -3.18 6.14 -13.39
N PRO A 33 -3.52 5.57 -14.57
CA PRO A 33 -4.49 4.46 -14.65
C PRO A 33 -4.20 3.27 -13.73
N PRO A 34 -2.93 2.84 -13.50
CA PRO A 34 -2.61 1.76 -12.57
C PRO A 34 -3.05 2.00 -11.12
N LEU A 35 -3.23 3.26 -10.70
CA LEU A 35 -3.71 3.63 -9.36
C LEU A 35 -5.24 3.67 -9.26
N GLN A 36 -5.94 3.75 -10.39
CA GLN A 36 -7.40 3.79 -10.45
C GLN A 36 -8.00 2.39 -10.60
N ARG A 37 -7.29 1.47 -11.26
CA ARG A 37 -7.74 0.08 -11.43
C ARG A 37 -7.87 -0.62 -10.07
N ARG A 38 -8.96 -1.37 -9.92
CA ARG A 38 -9.16 -2.24 -8.76
C ARG A 38 -8.06 -3.28 -8.71
N PHE A 39 -7.53 -3.51 -7.51
CA PHE A 39 -6.65 -4.64 -7.22
C PHE A 39 -7.38 -5.58 -6.28
N GLU A 40 -7.57 -6.83 -6.72
CA GLU A 40 -8.15 -7.89 -5.91
C GLU A 40 -7.03 -8.80 -5.42
N PRO A 41 -6.75 -8.83 -4.11
CA PRO A 41 -5.66 -9.64 -3.56
C PRO A 41 -6.09 -11.11 -3.46
N THR A 42 -5.52 -11.93 -4.33
CA THR A 42 -5.54 -13.39 -4.30
C THR A 42 -4.09 -13.87 -4.20
N HIS A 43 -3.85 -15.14 -3.86
CA HIS A 43 -2.47 -15.67 -3.84
C HIS A 43 -1.76 -15.49 -5.18
N GLN A 44 -2.49 -15.67 -6.29
CA GLN A 44 -1.95 -15.46 -7.63
C GLN A 44 -1.61 -13.98 -7.88
N SER A 45 -2.54 -13.05 -7.61
CA SER A 45 -2.30 -11.63 -7.90
C SER A 45 -1.25 -11.02 -6.98
N MET A 46 -1.12 -11.51 -5.74
CA MET A 46 -0.10 -11.11 -4.79
C MET A 46 1.29 -11.65 -5.18
N ALA A 47 1.37 -12.91 -5.61
CA ALA A 47 2.63 -13.51 -6.07
C ALA A 47 3.10 -12.95 -7.42
N ALA A 48 2.19 -12.42 -8.23
CA ALA A 48 2.48 -11.80 -9.52
C ALA A 48 2.91 -10.32 -9.43
N LEU A 49 2.96 -9.74 -8.23
CA LEU A 49 3.48 -8.38 -8.05
C LEU A 49 4.97 -8.36 -8.40
N ASP A 50 5.34 -7.47 -9.32
CA ASP A 50 6.75 -7.22 -9.61
C ASP A 50 7.34 -6.33 -8.51
N LEU A 51 8.10 -6.94 -7.59
CA LEU A 51 8.87 -6.27 -6.55
C LEU A 51 10.38 -6.35 -6.84
N THR A 52 10.77 -6.45 -8.12
CA THR A 52 12.16 -6.36 -8.56
C THR A 52 12.55 -4.90 -8.85
N ARG A 53 13.83 -4.56 -8.80
CA ARG A 53 14.31 -3.21 -9.09
C ARG A 53 14.41 -2.89 -10.58
N ASP A 54 14.23 -3.88 -11.45
CA ASP A 54 14.29 -3.71 -12.92
C ASP A 54 12.98 -3.14 -13.49
N GLN A 55 12.50 -2.06 -12.88
CA GLN A 55 11.30 -1.34 -13.28
C GLN A 55 11.41 0.14 -12.92
N SER A 56 10.52 0.97 -13.45
CA SER A 56 10.47 2.38 -13.07
C SER A 56 10.06 2.55 -11.59
N VAL A 57 10.52 3.64 -10.97
CA VAL A 57 10.12 4.01 -9.59
C VAL A 57 8.59 4.11 -9.45
N SER A 58 7.90 4.59 -10.48
CA SER A 58 6.43 4.67 -10.49
C SER A 58 5.78 3.30 -10.45
N GLU A 59 6.23 2.35 -11.27
CA GLU A 59 5.70 0.97 -11.26
C GLU A 59 5.97 0.27 -9.93
N MET A 60 7.19 0.39 -9.38
CA MET A 60 7.52 -0.12 -8.05
C MET A 60 6.56 0.46 -6.99
N THR A 61 6.29 1.76 -7.04
CA THR A 61 5.35 2.42 -6.12
C THR A 61 3.93 1.85 -6.25
N PHE A 62 3.48 1.56 -7.48
CA PHE A 62 2.16 0.97 -7.70
C PHE A 62 2.08 -0.46 -7.18
N ASN A 63 3.12 -1.27 -7.37
CA ASN A 63 3.19 -2.64 -6.87
C ASN A 63 3.29 -2.69 -5.34
N LEU A 64 4.08 -1.82 -4.71
CA LEU A 64 4.10 -1.67 -3.25
C LEU A 64 2.73 -1.27 -2.71
N ARG A 65 2.02 -0.32 -3.36
CA ARG A 65 0.65 0.05 -2.98
C ARG A 65 -0.28 -1.17 -2.99
N ARG A 66 -0.18 -2.03 -4.01
CA ARG A 66 -0.97 -3.26 -4.13
C ARG A 66 -0.60 -4.27 -3.04
N ALA A 67 0.70 -4.46 -2.77
CA ALA A 67 1.17 -5.35 -1.70
C ALA A 67 0.60 -4.94 -0.34
N PHE A 68 0.70 -3.67 0.05
CA PHE A 68 0.11 -3.17 1.29
C PHE A 68 -1.42 -3.31 1.30
N SER A 69 -2.09 -3.02 0.18
CA SER A 69 -3.54 -3.23 0.07
C SER A 69 -3.94 -4.70 0.27
N GLY A 70 -3.11 -5.64 -0.19
CA GLY A 70 -3.30 -7.07 0.02
C GLY A 70 -3.11 -7.48 1.48
N VAL A 71 -2.06 -7.00 2.14
CA VAL A 71 -1.84 -7.22 3.59
C VAL A 71 -3.03 -6.70 4.40
N VAL A 72 -3.52 -5.50 4.09
CA VAL A 72 -4.73 -4.96 4.74
C VAL A 72 -5.94 -5.85 4.48
N ALA A 73 -6.15 -6.29 3.23
CA ALA A 73 -7.27 -7.16 2.90
C ALA A 73 -7.23 -8.48 3.67
N GLY A 74 -6.07 -9.15 3.71
CA GLY A 74 -5.87 -10.40 4.46
C GLY A 74 -6.04 -10.25 5.97
N ASN A 75 -5.88 -9.04 6.52
CA ASN A 75 -6.01 -8.77 7.95
C ASN A 75 -7.45 -8.46 8.40
N ILE A 76 -8.23 -7.75 7.58
CA ILE A 76 -9.51 -7.16 8.04
C ILE A 76 -10.71 -7.39 7.11
N LYS A 77 -10.50 -7.80 5.86
CA LYS A 77 -11.61 -8.00 4.92
C LYS A 77 -12.00 -9.47 4.92
N GLU A 78 -13.29 -9.75 5.02
CA GLU A 78 -13.84 -11.11 5.10
C GLU A 78 -13.30 -12.03 4.00
N TYR A 79 -13.38 -11.60 2.73
CA TYR A 79 -12.84 -12.38 1.60
C TYR A 79 -11.32 -12.60 1.69
N GLY A 80 -10.58 -11.64 2.26
CA GLY A 80 -9.12 -11.73 2.40
C GLY A 80 -8.76 -12.71 3.51
N ILE A 81 -9.43 -12.62 4.65
CA ILE A 81 -9.27 -13.57 5.77
C ILE A 81 -9.58 -14.99 5.30
N ALA A 82 -10.69 -15.19 4.57
CA ALA A 82 -11.06 -16.50 4.03
C ALA A 82 -10.00 -17.09 3.10
N GLN A 83 -9.37 -16.27 2.24
CA GLN A 83 -8.25 -16.71 1.40
C GLN A 83 -7.06 -17.19 2.25
N ILE A 84 -6.73 -16.45 3.31
CA ILE A 84 -5.62 -16.78 4.20
C ILE A 84 -5.88 -18.05 5.01
N GLU A 85 -7.11 -18.24 5.51
CA GLU A 85 -7.50 -19.45 6.22
C GLU A 85 -7.50 -20.68 5.31
N ALA A 86 -7.92 -20.53 4.05
CA ALA A 86 -8.02 -21.64 3.10
C ALA A 86 -6.67 -22.04 2.48
N SER A 87 -5.79 -21.08 2.19
CA SER A 87 -4.57 -21.30 1.37
C SER A 87 -3.28 -20.80 2.04
N GLY A 88 -3.36 -20.33 3.29
CA GLY A 88 -2.21 -19.80 4.01
C GLY A 88 -1.86 -18.36 3.62
N PRO A 89 -0.71 -17.84 4.08
CA PRO A 89 -0.31 -16.46 3.85
C PRO A 89 -0.07 -16.13 2.38
N PHE A 90 -0.31 -14.88 1.98
CA PHE A 90 0.07 -14.39 0.65
C PHE A 90 1.59 -14.39 0.48
N GLN A 91 2.07 -15.00 -0.60
CA GLN A 91 3.50 -15.00 -0.91
C GLN A 91 3.89 -13.74 -1.69
N LEU A 92 4.83 -12.98 -1.15
CA LEU A 92 5.45 -11.84 -1.82
C LEU A 92 6.81 -12.27 -2.36
N ARG A 93 7.05 -12.01 -3.65
CA ARG A 93 8.25 -12.40 -4.41
C ARG A 93 8.87 -11.17 -5.06
N GLY A 94 10.18 -11.20 -5.29
CA GLY A 94 10.94 -10.07 -5.82
C GLY A 94 12.38 -10.06 -5.31
N ASP A 95 13.04 -8.91 -5.43
CA ASP A 95 14.44 -8.76 -5.02
C ASP A 95 14.58 -8.87 -3.51
N SER A 96 15.53 -9.67 -3.04
CA SER A 96 15.78 -9.90 -1.60
C SER A 96 15.96 -8.59 -0.83
N ALA A 97 16.74 -7.64 -1.36
CA ALA A 97 16.95 -6.34 -0.70
C ALA A 97 15.69 -5.46 -0.60
N VAL A 98 14.71 -5.61 -1.49
CA VAL A 98 13.42 -4.90 -1.42
C VAL A 98 12.50 -5.59 -0.42
N LEU A 99 12.45 -6.91 -0.53
CA LEU A 99 11.65 -7.78 0.32
C LEU A 99 12.05 -7.73 1.79
N GLU A 100 13.35 -7.69 2.10
CA GLU A 100 13.88 -7.53 3.45
C GLU A 100 13.43 -6.22 4.09
N GLN A 101 13.53 -5.10 3.36
CA GLN A 101 13.07 -3.79 3.84
C GLN A 101 11.56 -3.76 4.06
N LEU A 102 10.80 -4.39 3.17
CA LEU A 102 9.34 -4.52 3.32
C LEU A 102 8.99 -5.35 4.56
N ASP A 103 9.67 -6.48 4.77
CA ASP A 103 9.46 -7.36 5.92
C ASP A 103 9.83 -6.67 7.23
N GLU A 104 10.98 -5.98 7.28
CA GLU A 104 11.41 -5.20 8.45
C GLU A 104 10.37 -4.14 8.82
N LEU A 105 9.88 -3.39 7.82
CA LEU A 105 8.84 -2.39 8.03
C LEU A 105 7.54 -3.02 8.58
N LEU A 106 7.07 -4.11 7.98
CA LEU A 106 5.84 -4.78 8.43
C LEU A 106 6.00 -5.41 9.82
N LYS A 107 7.16 -6.01 10.12
CA LYS A 107 7.51 -6.50 11.47
C LYS A 107 7.52 -5.37 12.49
N SER A 108 8.01 -4.18 12.11
CA SER A 108 7.94 -3.00 12.99
C SER A 108 6.48 -2.63 13.31
N PHE A 109 5.55 -2.75 12.37
CA PHE A 109 4.12 -2.51 12.63
C PHE A 109 3.53 -3.54 13.58
N ILE A 110 3.95 -4.80 13.48
CA ILE A 110 3.53 -5.87 14.41
C ILE A 110 4.05 -5.56 15.82
N ALA A 111 5.34 -5.24 15.95
CA ALA A 111 5.98 -4.94 17.23
C ALA A 111 5.31 -3.73 17.95
N HIS A 112 4.86 -2.73 17.18
CA HIS A 112 4.15 -1.56 17.72
C HIS A 112 2.63 -1.75 17.82
N GLY A 113 2.10 -2.95 17.62
CA GLY A 113 0.66 -3.23 17.75
C GLY A 113 -0.22 -2.51 16.72
N ARG A 114 0.30 -2.23 15.52
CA ARG A 114 -0.42 -1.50 14.46
C ARG A 114 -1.20 -2.39 13.51
N MET A 115 -0.99 -3.71 13.55
CA MET A 115 -1.67 -4.67 12.66
C MET A 115 -3.01 -5.18 13.21
N ARG A 116 -3.23 -5.07 14.52
CA ARG A 116 -4.45 -5.53 15.20
C ARG A 116 -4.68 -4.73 16.47
N LEU A 117 -5.94 -4.60 16.87
CA LEU A 117 -6.27 -4.12 18.21
C LEU A 117 -5.74 -5.09 19.29
N PRO A 118 -5.41 -4.58 20.49
CA PRO A 118 -4.93 -5.41 21.59
C PRO A 118 -5.88 -6.57 21.94
N GLY A 119 -5.31 -7.67 22.46
CA GLY A 119 -6.09 -8.79 23.02
C GLY A 119 -5.90 -10.14 22.33
N ARG A 120 -5.21 -10.21 21.17
CA ARG A 120 -4.78 -11.46 20.54
C ARG A 120 -3.44 -11.28 19.83
N ASN A 121 -2.66 -12.35 19.77
CA ASN A 121 -1.45 -12.37 18.96
C ASN A 121 -1.79 -12.19 17.47
N TYR A 122 -0.95 -11.46 16.76
CA TYR A 122 -1.08 -11.25 15.32
C TYR A 122 -0.24 -12.29 14.58
N THR A 123 -0.88 -13.08 13.73
CA THR A 123 -0.20 -13.96 12.76
C THR A 123 -0.17 -13.24 11.42
N PRO A 124 1.00 -13.02 10.80
CA PRO A 124 1.10 -12.40 9.49
C PRO A 124 0.27 -13.11 8.42
N CYS A 125 -0.51 -12.34 7.65
CA CYS A 125 -1.23 -12.83 6.48
C CYS A 125 -0.38 -12.84 5.20
N TYR A 126 0.92 -12.59 5.34
CA TYR A 126 1.87 -12.54 4.25
C TYR A 126 3.14 -13.30 4.63
N GLN A 127 3.84 -13.77 3.61
CA GLN A 127 5.15 -14.38 3.73
C GLN A 127 6.03 -13.83 2.61
N VAL A 128 7.19 -13.32 3.00
CA VAL A 128 8.23 -12.95 2.05
C VAL A 128 8.97 -14.22 1.62
N VAL A 129 9.04 -14.44 0.31
CA VAL A 129 9.72 -15.60 -0.28
C VAL A 129 10.96 -15.08 -1.00
N SER A 130 12.13 -15.24 -0.38
CA SER A 130 13.41 -15.00 -1.04
C SER A 130 13.66 -16.09 -2.08
N SER A 131 14.09 -15.69 -3.27
CA SER A 131 14.64 -16.60 -4.29
C SER A 131 16.16 -16.67 -4.15
#